data_AF-A0A453CJW4-F1
#
_entry.id   AF-A0A453CJW4-F1
#
_cell.length_a   1.000
_cell.length_b   1.000
_cell.length_c   1.000
_cell.angle_alpha   90.00
_cell.angle_beta   90.00
_cell.angle_gamma   90.00
#
_symmetry.space_group_name_H-M   'P 1'
#
loop_
_entity.id
_entity.type
_entity.pdbx_description
1 polymer ?
#
loop_
_entity_poly.entity_id
_entity_poly.type
_entity_poly.pdbx_seq_one_letter_code
_entity_poly.pdbx_strand_id
1 'polypeptide(L)'
;MLSGEDTLSLVEQHRNEVFIRDSLPNWLAFLGYFALSVVAVITIPRMFPELKWYYAVVAYLLAPALGFSNAYGSGLTDINMAFNYGKVALLILAAAAGKEHGVVAGMVGCGMVKCMTSISADLMQDFKTGHLTLTSPRSMLIAQIIGTAIGCVISPLTFYVFYNAFDIGNQDSPWKAPYALIYRNIAILGVEGFSALPMHCLQLCCGFFAFALVANLMRDFLPQKYGKWVPLPMAMGFPFLVGASFAIDMCAGSLIVYIWHRIDRSKATHMVPAVASGFICGDGLWIFPASLLALAKITPPMCMAFASTH
;
A
#
# COMPACT_ATOMS: atom_id res chain seq x y z
N MET A 1 34.76 10.19 27.61
CA MET A 1 33.57 9.36 27.37
C MET A 1 32.63 10.21 26.55
N LEU A 2 32.41 9.87 25.27
CA LEU A 2 31.43 10.56 24.43
C LEU A 2 30.04 10.38 25.07
N SER A 3 29.23 11.43 25.08
CA SER A 3 27.85 11.32 25.54
C SER A 3 27.10 10.30 24.67
N GLY A 4 26.09 9.62 25.21
CA GLY A 4 25.27 8.68 24.44
C GLY A 4 24.63 9.32 23.19
N GLU A 5 24.35 10.63 23.25
CA GLU A 5 23.86 11.42 22.11
C GLU A 5 24.94 11.66 21.05
N ASP A 6 26.18 11.96 21.45
CA ASP A 6 27.30 12.14 20.51
C ASP A 6 27.59 10.84 19.75
N THR A 7 27.49 9.71 20.44
CA THR A 7 27.72 8.38 19.86
C THR A 7 26.63 8.01 18.85
N LEU A 8 25.37 8.33 19.16
CA LEU A 8 24.24 8.12 18.24
C LEU A 8 24.36 8.99 16.98
N SER A 9 24.78 10.25 17.16
CA SER A 9 24.99 11.20 16.06
C SER A 9 26.11 10.75 15.11
N LEU A 10 27.21 10.20 15.65
CA LEU A 10 28.31 9.66 14.85
C LEU A 10 27.89 8.42 14.05
N VAL A 11 27.07 7.54 14.64
CA VAL A 11 26.54 6.36 13.93
C VAL A 11 25.62 6.79 12.77
N GLU A 12 24.75 7.78 12.99
CA GLU A 12 23.90 8.32 11.92
C GLU A 12 24.71 9.01 10.82
N GLN A 13 25.72 9.80 11.18
CA GLN A 13 26.64 10.41 10.21
C GLN A 13 27.33 9.36 9.35
N HIS A 14 27.83 8.29 9.97
CA HIS A 14 28.47 7.19 9.25
C HIS A 14 27.50 6.49 8.29
N ARG A 15 26.27 6.18 8.75
CA ARG A 15 25.23 5.60 7.90
C ARG A 15 24.87 6.50 6.71
N ASN A 16 24.78 7.81 6.93
CA ASN A 16 24.51 8.79 5.88
C ASN A 16 25.64 8.84 4.85
N GLU A 17 26.89 8.83 5.30
CA GLU A 17 28.06 8.85 4.41
C GLU A 17 28.08 7.63 3.49
N VAL A 18 27.87 6.42 4.04
CA VAL A 18 27.81 5.17 3.28
C VAL A 18 26.67 5.20 2.27
N PHE A 19 25.48 5.64 2.69
CA PHE A 19 24.31 5.72 1.82
C PHE A 19 24.49 6.70 0.66
N ILE A 20 25.05 7.88 0.91
CA ILE A 20 25.27 8.92 -0.12
C ILE A 20 26.34 8.48 -1.12
N ARG A 21 27.44 7.88 -0.64
CA ARG A 21 28.55 7.45 -1.50
C ARG A 21 28.11 6.47 -2.59
N ASP A 22 27.20 5.58 -2.25
CA ASP A 22 26.67 4.56 -3.17
C ASP A 22 25.29 4.89 -3.75
N SER A 23 24.81 6.12 -3.60
CA SER A 23 23.54 6.56 -4.19
C SER A 23 23.61 6.63 -5.72
N LEU A 24 22.47 6.46 -6.39
CA LEU A 24 22.37 6.59 -7.83
C LEU A 24 22.33 8.07 -8.23
N PRO A 25 23.00 8.46 -9.32
CA PRO A 25 22.91 9.83 -9.81
C PRO A 25 21.48 10.15 -10.26
N ASN A 26 20.94 11.28 -9.80
CA ASN A 26 19.56 11.70 -10.07
C ASN A 26 19.21 11.74 -11.56
N TRP A 27 20.16 12.14 -12.42
CA TRP A 27 19.96 12.14 -13.88
C TRP A 27 19.60 10.75 -14.42
N LEU A 28 20.24 9.69 -13.92
CA LEU A 28 19.96 8.32 -14.36
C LEU A 28 18.57 7.88 -13.92
N ALA A 29 18.12 8.29 -12.73
CA ALA A 29 16.76 8.03 -12.26
C ALA A 29 15.71 8.75 -13.12
N PHE A 30 15.92 10.03 -13.44
CA PHE A 30 15.01 10.79 -14.30
C PHE A 30 14.97 10.24 -15.73
N LEU A 31 16.12 9.91 -16.30
CA LEU A 31 16.21 9.34 -17.65
C LEU A 31 15.57 7.95 -17.69
N GLY A 32 15.84 7.10 -16.70
CA GLY A 32 15.25 5.77 -16.59
C GLY A 32 13.74 5.83 -16.43
N TYR A 33 13.24 6.72 -15.57
CA TYR A 33 11.81 6.95 -15.40
C TYR A 33 11.14 7.44 -16.70
N PHE A 34 11.75 8.42 -17.38
CA PHE A 34 11.24 8.93 -18.65
C PHE A 34 11.22 7.84 -19.73
N ALA A 35 12.31 7.10 -19.91
CA ALA A 35 12.37 6.03 -20.90
C ALA A 35 11.33 4.92 -20.64
N LEU A 36 11.22 4.45 -19.39
CA LEU A 36 10.27 3.40 -19.03
C LEU A 36 8.80 3.86 -19.10
N SER A 37 8.52 5.11 -18.71
CA SER A 37 7.17 5.67 -18.85
C SER A 37 6.75 5.82 -20.31
N VAL A 38 7.65 6.21 -21.22
CA VAL A 38 7.37 6.23 -22.67
C VAL A 38 7.03 4.83 -23.19
N VAL A 39 7.82 3.82 -22.82
CA VAL A 39 7.55 2.43 -23.21
C VAL A 39 6.19 1.97 -22.69
N ALA A 40 5.85 2.28 -21.43
CA ALA A 40 4.58 1.91 -20.84
C ALA A 40 3.38 2.64 -21.47
N VAL A 41 3.50 3.95 -21.74
CA VAL A 41 2.46 4.75 -22.43
C VAL A 41 2.19 4.24 -23.84
N ILE A 42 3.17 3.64 -24.51
CA ILE A 42 2.98 3.04 -25.83
C ILE A 42 2.38 1.63 -25.70
N THR A 43 2.87 0.82 -24.76
CA THR A 43 2.55 -0.61 -24.67
C THR A 43 1.17 -0.85 -24.05
N ILE A 44 0.82 -0.14 -22.97
CA ILE A 44 -0.42 -0.37 -22.22
C ILE A 44 -1.67 -0.08 -23.07
N PRO A 45 -1.78 1.07 -23.79
CA PRO A 45 -2.92 1.33 -24.68
C PRO A 45 -3.00 0.36 -25.87
N ARG A 46 -1.88 -0.25 -26.29
CA ARG A 46 -1.91 -1.30 -27.33
C ARG A 46 -2.47 -2.61 -26.81
N MET A 47 -2.21 -2.93 -25.54
CA MET A 47 -2.76 -4.12 -24.89
C MET A 47 -4.22 -3.92 -24.48
N PHE A 48 -4.58 -2.71 -24.06
CA PHE A 48 -5.94 -2.32 -23.68
C PHE A 48 -6.37 -1.07 -24.45
N PRO A 49 -6.99 -1.25 -25.64
CA PRO A 49 -7.41 -0.13 -26.49
C PRO A 49 -8.35 0.86 -25.79
N GLU A 50 -9.08 0.38 -24.78
CA GLU A 50 -10.02 1.17 -23.98
C GLU A 50 -9.34 2.25 -23.13
N LEU A 51 -8.08 2.02 -22.75
CA LEU A 51 -7.27 3.05 -22.09
C LEU A 51 -6.57 3.90 -23.15
N LYS A 52 -7.18 5.02 -23.51
CA LYS A 52 -6.55 5.98 -24.42
C LYS A 52 -5.22 6.50 -23.85
N TRP A 53 -4.23 6.69 -24.73
CA TRP A 53 -2.85 7.04 -24.38
C TRP A 53 -2.72 8.26 -23.46
N TYR A 54 -3.61 9.26 -23.61
CA TYR A 54 -3.55 10.47 -22.79
C TYR A 54 -3.88 10.20 -21.31
N TYR A 55 -4.72 9.20 -20.99
CA TYR A 55 -4.95 8.78 -19.61
C TYR A 55 -3.69 8.18 -18.98
N ALA A 56 -2.96 7.37 -19.75
CA ALA A 56 -1.69 6.82 -19.31
C ALA A 56 -0.65 7.92 -19.06
N VAL A 57 -0.55 8.91 -19.96
CA VAL A 57 0.37 10.06 -19.80
C VAL A 57 0.06 10.83 -18.51
N VAL A 58 -1.21 11.17 -18.26
CA VAL A 58 -1.61 11.90 -17.04
C VAL A 58 -1.29 11.08 -15.79
N ALA A 59 -1.56 9.77 -15.80
CA ALA A 59 -1.24 8.89 -14.68
C ALA A 59 0.27 8.85 -14.39
N TYR A 60 1.11 8.74 -15.41
CA TYR A 60 2.57 8.79 -15.24
C TYR A 60 3.02 10.18 -14.76
N LEU A 61 2.48 11.27 -15.29
CA LEU A 61 2.85 12.62 -14.83
C LEU A 61 2.55 12.84 -13.34
N LEU A 62 1.43 12.32 -12.85
CA LEU A 62 1.03 12.42 -11.44
C LEU A 62 1.72 11.38 -10.53
N ALA A 63 2.30 10.33 -11.10
CA ALA A 63 2.83 9.20 -10.34
C ALA A 63 3.93 9.57 -9.32
N PRO A 64 4.91 10.45 -9.62
CA PRO A 64 5.92 10.84 -8.63
C PRO A 64 5.31 11.53 -7.40
N ALA A 65 4.31 12.40 -7.60
CA ALA A 65 3.64 13.10 -6.51
C ALA A 65 2.83 12.14 -5.63
N LEU A 66 2.08 11.21 -6.26
CA LEU A 66 1.32 10.20 -5.54
C LEU A 66 2.24 9.18 -4.85
N GLY A 67 3.33 8.78 -5.52
CA GLY A 67 4.34 7.87 -4.98
C GLY A 67 5.06 8.46 -3.78
N PHE A 68 5.45 9.72 -3.84
CA PHE A 68 6.03 10.44 -2.69
C PHE A 68 5.04 10.51 -1.51
N SER A 69 3.78 10.86 -1.79
CA SER A 69 2.74 10.95 -0.75
C SER A 69 2.50 9.61 -0.07
N ASN A 70 2.47 8.52 -0.84
CA ASN A 70 2.33 7.17 -0.30
C ASN A 70 3.58 6.73 0.46
N ALA A 71 4.79 6.97 -0.06
CA ALA A 71 6.04 6.61 0.61
C ALA A 71 6.20 7.35 1.95
N TYR A 72 5.91 8.65 1.98
CA TYR A 72 5.89 9.44 3.22
C TYR A 72 4.88 8.87 4.22
N GLY A 73 3.69 8.53 3.73
CA GLY A 73 2.65 7.94 4.55
C GLY A 73 3.03 6.60 5.15
N SER A 74 3.52 5.69 4.32
CA SER A 74 4.09 4.41 4.75
C SER A 74 5.24 4.61 5.73
N GLY A 75 6.08 5.63 5.55
CA GLY A 75 7.15 5.95 6.50
C GLY A 75 6.65 6.38 7.87
N LEU A 76 5.46 6.98 7.97
CA LEU A 76 4.85 7.39 9.24
C LEU A 76 4.01 6.30 9.90
N THR A 77 3.29 5.50 9.11
CA THR A 77 2.31 4.53 9.63
C THR A 77 2.75 3.07 9.48
N ASP A 78 3.87 2.82 8.80
CA ASP A 78 4.36 1.49 8.39
C ASP A 78 3.35 0.70 7.55
N ILE A 79 2.50 1.42 6.79
CA ILE A 79 1.41 0.84 6.02
C ILE A 79 1.40 1.41 4.61
N ASN A 80 1.47 0.52 3.62
CA ASN A 80 1.38 0.88 2.21
C ASN A 80 -0.08 1.04 1.75
N MET A 81 -0.45 2.26 1.35
CA MET A 81 -1.82 2.65 1.03
C MET A 81 -2.13 2.63 -0.49
N ALA A 82 -1.26 2.03 -1.31
CA ALA A 82 -1.34 2.05 -2.77
C ALA A 82 -2.69 1.61 -3.34
N PHE A 83 -3.36 0.65 -2.71
CA PHE A 83 -4.70 0.21 -3.13
C PHE A 83 -5.75 1.32 -3.07
N ASN A 84 -5.64 2.24 -2.11
CA ASN A 84 -6.58 3.35 -1.97
C ASN A 84 -6.34 4.43 -3.02
N TYR A 85 -5.07 4.76 -3.30
CA TYR A 85 -4.72 5.61 -4.44
C TYR A 85 -5.21 5.01 -5.76
N GLY A 86 -5.07 3.69 -5.93
CA GLY A 86 -5.62 2.95 -7.07
C GLY A 86 -7.14 3.11 -7.20
N LYS A 87 -7.91 2.93 -6.12
CA LYS A 87 -9.37 3.10 -6.12
C LYS A 87 -9.81 4.54 -6.43
N VAL A 88 -9.07 5.55 -5.98
CA VAL A 88 -9.35 6.94 -6.36
C VAL A 88 -9.08 7.17 -7.85
N ALA A 89 -7.95 6.67 -8.35
CA ALA A 89 -7.63 6.72 -9.78
C ALA A 89 -8.66 5.95 -10.62
N LEU A 90 -9.16 4.82 -10.13
CA LEU A 90 -10.23 4.04 -10.74
C LEU A 90 -11.48 4.91 -10.96
N LEU A 91 -11.96 5.58 -9.91
CA LEU A 91 -13.15 6.43 -9.99
C LEU A 91 -12.96 7.57 -11.00
N ILE A 92 -11.82 8.26 -10.95
CA ILE A 92 -11.54 9.40 -11.83
C ILE A 92 -11.42 8.96 -13.29
N LEU A 93 -10.64 7.91 -13.56
CA LEU A 93 -10.40 7.44 -14.93
C LEU A 93 -11.63 6.74 -15.51
N ALA A 94 -12.39 6.01 -14.70
CA ALA A 94 -13.65 5.42 -15.15
C ALA A 94 -14.69 6.51 -15.50
N ALA A 95 -14.79 7.56 -14.68
CA ALA A 95 -15.64 8.71 -14.98
C ALA A 95 -15.20 9.44 -16.26
N ALA A 96 -13.90 9.67 -16.43
CA ALA A 96 -13.36 10.39 -17.57
C ALA A 96 -13.48 9.61 -18.89
N ALA A 97 -13.33 8.29 -18.86
CA ALA A 97 -13.41 7.45 -20.05
C ALA A 97 -14.84 7.17 -20.55
N GLY A 98 -15.87 7.47 -19.75
CA GLY A 98 -17.27 7.42 -20.18
C GLY A 98 -17.91 6.02 -20.17
N LYS A 99 -19.18 5.92 -20.59
CA LYS A 99 -20.02 4.73 -20.36
C LYS A 99 -19.60 3.46 -21.08
N GLU A 100 -19.04 3.56 -22.27
CA GLU A 100 -18.72 2.39 -23.08
C GLU A 100 -17.41 1.71 -22.65
N HIS A 101 -16.40 2.49 -22.30
CA HIS A 101 -15.04 1.99 -22.07
C HIS A 101 -14.51 2.27 -20.65
N GLY A 102 -15.28 2.98 -19.82
CA GLY A 102 -14.81 3.49 -18.53
C GLY A 102 -14.49 2.42 -17.50
N VAL A 103 -15.19 1.29 -17.52
CA VAL A 103 -14.91 0.20 -16.57
C VAL A 103 -13.53 -0.40 -16.82
N VAL A 104 -13.21 -0.74 -18.07
CA VAL A 104 -11.91 -1.34 -18.43
C VAL A 104 -10.79 -0.30 -18.31
N ALA A 105 -10.99 0.90 -18.88
CA ALA A 105 -10.01 1.98 -18.79
C ALA A 105 -9.68 2.36 -17.34
N GLY A 106 -10.70 2.46 -16.50
CA GLY A 106 -10.56 2.70 -15.07
C GLY A 106 -9.77 1.60 -14.36
N MET A 107 -10.08 0.33 -14.61
CA MET A 107 -9.38 -0.80 -13.99
C MET A 107 -7.90 -0.86 -14.36
N VAL A 108 -7.57 -0.65 -15.64
CA VAL A 108 -6.17 -0.61 -16.11
C VAL A 108 -5.44 0.58 -15.47
N GLY A 109 -6.05 1.77 -15.50
CA GLY A 109 -5.47 2.97 -14.90
C GLY A 109 -5.30 2.87 -13.38
N CYS A 110 -6.24 2.24 -12.69
CA CYS A 110 -6.13 1.86 -11.27
C CYS A 110 -4.90 0.99 -11.03
N GLY A 111 -4.72 -0.06 -11.83
CA GLY A 111 -3.55 -0.94 -11.75
C GLY A 111 -2.24 -0.16 -11.92
N MET A 112 -2.19 0.74 -12.90
CA MET A 112 -1.02 1.61 -13.13
C MET A 112 -0.67 2.45 -11.89
N VAL A 113 -1.63 3.23 -11.38
CA VAL A 113 -1.40 4.12 -10.23
C VAL A 113 -1.06 3.31 -8.98
N LYS A 114 -1.77 2.20 -8.73
CA LYS A 114 -1.49 1.30 -7.60
C LYS A 114 -0.06 0.77 -7.68
N CYS A 115 0.38 0.22 -8.82
CA CYS A 115 1.73 -0.35 -8.94
C CYS A 115 2.80 0.72 -8.70
N MET A 116 2.66 1.90 -9.30
CA MET A 116 3.64 2.99 -9.14
C MET A 116 3.73 3.49 -7.69
N THR A 117 2.58 3.69 -7.04
CA THR A 117 2.53 4.15 -5.65
C THR A 117 3.04 3.09 -4.66
N SER A 118 2.76 1.80 -4.92
CA SER A 118 3.25 0.70 -4.09
C SER A 118 4.76 0.60 -4.16
N ILE A 119 5.33 0.50 -5.36
CA ILE A 119 6.77 0.32 -5.56
C ILE A 119 7.56 1.48 -4.95
N SER A 120 7.03 2.71 -5.00
CA SER A 120 7.67 3.86 -4.38
C SER A 120 7.76 3.73 -2.85
N ALA A 121 6.73 3.23 -2.19
CA ALA A 121 6.72 3.01 -0.75
C ALA A 121 7.59 1.82 -0.34
N ASP A 122 7.49 0.71 -1.06
CA ASP A 122 8.26 -0.51 -0.79
C ASP A 122 9.77 -0.22 -0.96
N LEU A 123 10.15 0.48 -2.03
CA LEU A 123 11.56 0.88 -2.27
C LEU A 123 12.08 1.85 -1.21
N MET A 124 11.22 2.71 -0.65
CA MET A 124 11.60 3.59 0.47
C MET A 124 11.91 2.77 1.73
N GLN A 125 11.09 1.76 2.05
CA GLN A 125 11.32 0.86 3.19
C GLN A 125 12.58 0.02 3.00
N ASP A 126 12.80 -0.46 1.77
CA ASP A 126 14.04 -1.14 1.38
C ASP A 126 15.25 -0.24 1.62
N PHE A 127 15.28 0.97 1.06
CA PHE A 127 16.39 1.90 1.26
C PHE A 127 16.58 2.29 2.73
N LYS A 128 15.50 2.40 3.52
CA LYS A 128 15.61 2.62 4.97
C LYS A 128 16.29 1.44 5.65
N THR A 129 15.92 0.21 5.28
CA THR A 129 16.55 -1.01 5.79
C THR A 129 18.02 -1.05 5.40
N GLY A 130 18.35 -0.81 4.13
CA GLY A 130 19.73 -0.74 3.66
C GLY A 130 20.57 0.31 4.38
N HIS A 131 20.00 1.48 4.66
CA HIS A 131 20.65 2.52 5.45
C HIS A 131 20.93 2.07 6.89
N LEU A 132 20.03 1.31 7.51
CA LEU A 132 20.22 0.78 8.87
C LEU A 132 21.25 -0.36 8.92
N THR A 133 21.33 -1.18 7.86
CA THR A 133 22.24 -2.33 7.73
C THR A 133 23.57 -1.99 7.04
N LEU A 134 23.81 -0.72 6.69
CA LEU A 134 24.98 -0.27 5.91
C LEU A 134 25.12 -1.00 4.56
N THR A 135 24.01 -1.46 3.99
CA THR A 135 23.96 -2.09 2.67
C THR A 135 23.92 -1.02 1.58
N SER A 136 24.63 -1.26 0.47
CA SER A 136 24.71 -0.27 -0.61
C SER A 136 23.35 -0.11 -1.35
N PRO A 137 22.86 1.13 -1.55
CA PRO A 137 21.58 1.38 -2.22
C PRO A 137 21.52 0.85 -3.67
N ARG A 138 22.66 0.86 -4.38
CA ARG A 138 22.79 0.28 -5.72
C ARG A 138 22.50 -1.21 -5.73
N SER A 139 23.06 -1.97 -4.78
CA SER A 139 22.80 -3.41 -4.70
C SER A 139 21.34 -3.70 -4.39
N MET A 140 20.70 -2.90 -3.54
CA MET A 140 19.27 -3.02 -3.29
C MET A 140 18.43 -2.77 -4.54
N LEU A 141 18.74 -1.72 -5.31
CA LEU A 141 18.03 -1.43 -6.56
C LEU A 141 18.23 -2.54 -7.61
N ILE A 142 19.45 -3.08 -7.73
CA ILE A 142 19.71 -4.21 -8.62
C ILE A 142 18.92 -5.44 -8.18
N ALA A 143 18.88 -5.75 -6.89
CA ALA A 143 18.08 -6.84 -6.34
C ALA A 143 16.58 -6.65 -6.65
N GLN A 144 16.08 -5.42 -6.51
CA GLN A 144 14.69 -5.09 -6.85
C GLN A 144 14.39 -5.28 -8.34
N ILE A 145 15.31 -4.89 -9.23
CA ILE A 145 15.17 -5.11 -10.67
C ILE A 145 15.12 -6.61 -10.99
N ILE A 146 16.02 -7.41 -10.41
CA ILE A 146 16.04 -8.86 -10.60
C ILE A 146 14.76 -9.50 -10.06
N GLY A 147 14.35 -9.14 -8.85
CA GLY A 147 13.11 -9.62 -8.23
C GLY A 147 11.88 -9.27 -9.06
N THR A 148 11.82 -8.04 -9.59
CA THR A 148 10.75 -7.60 -10.48
C THR A 148 10.74 -8.39 -11.79
N ALA A 149 11.90 -8.61 -12.41
CA ALA A 149 12.02 -9.38 -13.65
C ALA A 149 11.56 -10.84 -13.46
N ILE A 150 11.96 -11.49 -12.35
CA ILE A 150 11.50 -12.82 -11.98
C ILE A 150 9.99 -12.81 -11.72
N GLY A 151 9.49 -11.80 -10.99
CA GLY A 151 8.07 -11.64 -10.69
C GLY A 151 7.20 -11.47 -11.93
N CYS A 152 7.67 -10.76 -12.95
CA CYS A 152 6.99 -10.61 -14.25
C CYS A 152 6.77 -11.94 -14.98
N VAL A 153 7.57 -12.97 -14.69
CA VAL A 153 7.43 -14.30 -15.28
C VAL A 153 6.65 -15.22 -14.35
N ILE A 154 7.05 -15.32 -13.08
CA ILE A 154 6.47 -16.27 -12.13
C ILE A 154 5.03 -15.89 -11.76
N SER A 155 4.74 -14.60 -11.53
CA SER A 155 3.40 -14.17 -11.08
C SER A 155 2.29 -14.51 -12.08
N PRO A 156 2.39 -14.19 -13.39
CA PRO A 156 1.34 -14.55 -14.34
C PRO A 156 1.26 -16.06 -14.59
N LEU A 157 2.39 -16.78 -14.57
CA LEU A 157 2.38 -18.24 -14.72
C LEU A 157 1.65 -18.91 -13.56
N THR A 158 1.96 -18.52 -12.33
CA THR A 158 1.25 -19.01 -11.14
C THR A 158 -0.23 -18.67 -11.20
N PHE A 159 -0.57 -17.41 -11.53
CA PHE A 159 -1.98 -17.02 -11.72
C PHE A 159 -2.68 -17.89 -12.77
N TYR A 160 -2.04 -18.17 -13.90
CA TYR A 160 -2.60 -18.99 -14.96
C TYR A 160 -2.83 -20.44 -14.53
N VAL A 161 -1.92 -21.02 -13.73
CA VAL A 161 -2.11 -22.36 -13.15
C VAL A 161 -3.35 -22.38 -12.27
N PHE A 162 -3.50 -21.43 -11.34
CA PHE A 162 -4.67 -21.36 -10.48
C PHE A 162 -5.96 -21.10 -11.27
N TYR A 163 -5.91 -20.21 -12.26
CA TYR A 163 -7.06 -19.85 -13.09
C TYR A 163 -7.59 -21.01 -13.93
N ASN A 164 -6.72 -21.92 -14.39
CA ASN A 164 -7.16 -23.12 -15.12
C ASN A 164 -7.50 -24.29 -14.20
N ALA A 165 -6.86 -24.39 -13.03
CA ALA A 165 -7.08 -25.50 -12.10
C ALA A 165 -8.38 -25.34 -11.29
N PHE A 166 -8.82 -24.11 -11.03
CA PHE A 166 -9.98 -23.80 -10.21
C PHE A 166 -10.95 -22.89 -10.94
N ASP A 167 -12.25 -23.06 -10.67
CA ASP A 167 -13.29 -22.17 -11.20
C ASP A 167 -13.31 -20.85 -10.41
N ILE A 168 -12.37 -19.97 -10.73
CA ILE A 168 -12.16 -18.68 -10.07
C ILE A 168 -13.20 -17.67 -10.56
N GLY A 169 -13.94 -17.07 -9.63
CA GLY A 169 -14.88 -15.98 -9.93
C GLY A 169 -16.33 -16.42 -10.04
N ASN A 170 -16.60 -17.73 -10.08
CA ASN A 170 -17.95 -18.25 -9.91
C ASN A 170 -18.42 -18.03 -8.46
N GLN A 171 -19.63 -17.49 -8.28
CA GLN A 171 -20.15 -17.16 -6.95
C GLN A 171 -20.55 -18.41 -6.14
N ASP A 172 -20.75 -19.54 -6.81
CA ASP A 172 -21.11 -20.82 -6.19
C ASP A 172 -19.89 -21.72 -5.92
N SER A 173 -18.72 -21.33 -6.44
CA SER A 173 -17.45 -21.99 -6.20
C SER A 173 -16.85 -21.56 -4.85
N PRO A 174 -16.05 -22.41 -4.18
CA PRO A 174 -15.23 -22.00 -3.04
C PRO A 174 -14.27 -20.85 -3.39
N TRP A 175 -13.90 -20.71 -4.66
CA TRP A 175 -12.89 -19.77 -5.16
C TRP A 175 -13.53 -18.50 -5.72
N LYS A 176 -14.31 -17.80 -4.87
CA LYS A 176 -14.94 -16.53 -5.25
C LYS A 176 -13.86 -15.45 -5.47
N ALA A 177 -14.12 -14.51 -6.37
CA ALA A 177 -13.25 -13.36 -6.62
C ALA A 177 -13.87 -12.06 -6.03
N PRO A 178 -13.97 -11.93 -4.69
CA PRO A 178 -14.70 -10.82 -4.06
C PRO A 178 -14.09 -9.46 -4.40
N TYR A 179 -12.76 -9.38 -4.46
CA TYR A 179 -12.08 -8.14 -4.84
C TYR A 179 -12.39 -7.73 -6.29
N ALA A 180 -12.47 -8.66 -7.23
CA ALA A 180 -12.83 -8.32 -8.61
C ALA A 180 -14.21 -7.67 -8.70
N LEU A 181 -15.18 -8.16 -7.93
CA LEU A 181 -16.53 -7.58 -7.83
C LEU A 181 -16.50 -6.18 -7.21
N ILE A 182 -15.74 -5.98 -6.13
CA ILE A 182 -15.59 -4.67 -5.48
C ILE A 182 -15.02 -3.64 -6.46
N TYR A 183 -13.92 -3.96 -7.13
CA TYR A 183 -13.28 -3.03 -8.08
C TYR A 183 -14.17 -2.78 -9.30
N ARG A 184 -14.86 -3.80 -9.82
CA ARG A 184 -15.84 -3.62 -10.90
C ARG A 184 -16.96 -2.66 -10.49
N ASN A 185 -17.52 -2.82 -9.30
CA ASN A 185 -18.61 -1.96 -8.83
C ASN A 185 -18.15 -0.52 -8.60
N ILE A 186 -16.91 -0.30 -8.10
CA ILE A 186 -16.33 1.04 -8.00
C ILE A 186 -16.14 1.65 -9.40
N ALA A 187 -15.72 0.85 -10.38
CA ALA A 187 -15.57 1.32 -11.75
C ALA A 187 -16.93 1.73 -12.37
N ILE A 188 -17.98 0.93 -12.16
CA ILE A 188 -19.35 1.25 -12.58
C ILE A 188 -19.84 2.54 -11.91
N LEU A 189 -19.60 2.68 -10.60
CA LEU A 189 -19.95 3.90 -9.87
C LEU A 189 -19.24 5.14 -10.45
N GLY A 190 -17.96 5.00 -10.84
CA GLY A 190 -17.23 6.06 -11.53
C GLY A 190 -17.86 6.44 -12.87
N VAL A 191 -18.30 5.45 -13.65
CA VAL A 191 -18.97 5.66 -14.95
C VAL A 191 -20.35 6.30 -14.82
N GLU A 192 -21.15 5.89 -13.83
CA GLU A 192 -22.48 6.46 -13.56
C GLU A 192 -22.39 7.88 -12.97
N GLY A 193 -21.22 8.23 -12.41
CA GLY A 193 -20.89 9.55 -11.93
C GLY A 193 -21.43 9.85 -10.53
N PHE A 194 -21.28 11.11 -10.11
CA PHE A 194 -21.58 11.53 -8.73
C PHE A 194 -23.05 11.33 -8.31
N SER A 195 -23.96 11.24 -9.27
CA SER A 195 -25.39 10.98 -9.03
C SER A 195 -25.68 9.58 -8.51
N ALA A 196 -24.78 8.62 -8.72
CA ALA A 196 -24.90 7.26 -8.21
C ALA A 196 -24.31 7.08 -6.80
N LEU A 197 -23.61 8.10 -6.27
CA LEU A 197 -23.10 8.03 -4.90
C LEU A 197 -24.21 8.24 -3.86
N PRO A 198 -24.09 7.63 -2.67
CA PRO A 198 -25.02 7.86 -1.57
C PRO A 198 -25.20 9.33 -1.23
N MET A 199 -26.41 9.69 -0.78
CA MET A 199 -26.73 11.05 -0.30
C MET A 199 -25.69 11.53 0.72
N HIS A 200 -25.25 12.78 0.58
CA HIS A 200 -24.22 13.43 1.42
C HIS A 200 -22.79 12.86 1.32
N CYS A 201 -22.50 11.84 0.50
CA CYS A 201 -21.15 11.27 0.39
C CYS A 201 -20.11 12.33 -0.01
N LEU A 202 -20.42 13.15 -1.02
CA LEU A 202 -19.50 14.20 -1.48
C LEU A 202 -19.29 15.30 -0.42
N GLN A 203 -20.33 15.64 0.33
CA GLN A 203 -20.22 16.61 1.45
C GLN A 203 -19.31 16.07 2.55
N LEU A 204 -19.43 14.78 2.89
CA LEU A 204 -18.54 14.11 3.86
C LEU A 204 -17.11 14.04 3.33
N CYS A 205 -16.89 13.70 2.06
CA CYS A 205 -15.57 13.70 1.45
C CYS A 205 -14.91 15.09 1.52
N CYS A 206 -15.64 16.15 1.15
CA CYS A 206 -15.15 17.53 1.27
C CYS A 206 -14.89 17.92 2.73
N GLY A 207 -15.76 17.53 3.67
CA GLY A 207 -15.61 17.79 5.09
C GLY A 207 -14.36 17.12 5.69
N PHE A 208 -14.16 15.83 5.43
CA PHE A 208 -12.98 15.10 5.88
C PHE A 208 -11.70 15.58 5.19
N PHE A 209 -11.78 15.99 3.91
CA PHE A 209 -10.66 16.61 3.22
C PHE A 209 -10.27 17.95 3.86
N ALA A 210 -11.24 18.81 4.15
CA ALA A 210 -11.01 20.07 4.85
C ALA A 210 -10.44 19.84 6.26
N PHE A 211 -10.99 18.88 7.01
CA PHE A 211 -10.46 18.47 8.32
C PHE A 211 -9.01 17.99 8.21
N ALA A 212 -8.69 17.13 7.24
CA ALA A 212 -7.34 16.62 7.04
C ALA A 212 -6.36 17.74 6.68
N LEU A 213 -6.78 18.68 5.82
CA LEU A 213 -5.97 19.84 5.46
C LEU A 213 -5.68 20.71 6.68
N VAL A 214 -6.73 21.08 7.43
CA VAL A 214 -6.59 21.93 8.63
C VAL A 214 -5.75 21.23 9.69
N ALA A 215 -5.96 19.93 9.95
CA ALA A 215 -5.17 19.18 10.92
C ALA A 215 -3.68 19.11 10.55
N ASN A 216 -3.35 18.87 9.28
CA ASN A 216 -1.94 18.88 8.85
C ASN A 216 -1.33 20.28 8.95
N LEU A 217 -2.03 21.33 8.51
CA LEU A 217 -1.54 22.71 8.65
C LEU A 217 -1.34 23.09 10.12
N MET A 218 -2.28 22.73 11.00
CA MET A 218 -2.14 22.95 12.44
C MET A 218 -0.91 22.23 12.99
N ARG A 219 -0.66 20.99 12.58
CA ARG A 219 0.53 20.24 13.02
C ARG A 219 1.83 20.93 12.60
N ASP A 220 1.88 21.50 11.40
CA ASP A 220 3.08 22.13 10.85
C ASP A 220 3.33 23.54 11.40
N PHE A 221 2.27 24.32 11.67
CA PHE A 221 2.38 25.69 12.19
C PHE A 221 2.41 25.79 13.72
N LEU A 222 1.87 24.80 14.45
CA LEU A 222 1.87 24.85 15.90
C LEU A 222 3.26 24.51 16.48
N PRO A 223 3.64 25.13 17.62
CA PRO A 223 4.85 24.75 18.33
C PRO A 223 4.86 23.25 18.65
N GLN A 224 6.04 22.62 18.64
CA GLN A 224 6.27 21.19 18.94
C GLN A 224 5.54 20.67 20.19
N LYS A 225 5.25 21.53 21.18
CA LYS A 225 4.47 21.18 22.37
C LYS A 225 3.00 20.85 22.08
N TYR A 226 2.38 21.58 21.16
CA TYR A 226 0.97 21.41 20.79
C TYR A 226 0.80 20.54 19.54
N GLY A 227 1.75 20.59 18.59
CA GLY A 227 1.73 19.76 17.37
C GLY A 227 1.72 18.25 17.65
N LYS A 228 2.29 17.80 18.79
CA LYS A 228 2.26 16.39 19.22
C LYS A 228 0.85 15.86 19.54
N TRP A 229 -0.10 16.73 19.86
CA TRP A 229 -1.48 16.36 20.17
C TRP A 229 -2.40 16.38 18.95
N VAL A 230 -1.93 16.94 17.84
CA VAL A 230 -2.71 17.00 16.61
C VAL A 230 -2.76 15.61 15.99
N PRO A 231 -3.97 15.04 15.78
CA PRO A 231 -4.08 13.70 15.23
C PRO A 231 -3.58 13.67 13.80
N LEU A 232 -3.00 12.53 13.39
CA LEU A 232 -2.55 12.29 12.01
C LEU A 232 -3.74 11.82 11.18
N PRO A 233 -4.29 12.63 10.25
CA PRO A 233 -5.47 12.25 9.49
C PRO A 233 -5.24 10.97 8.68
N MET A 234 -4.01 10.77 8.21
CA MET A 234 -3.62 9.56 7.49
C MET A 234 -3.72 8.29 8.35
N ALA A 235 -3.29 8.35 9.61
CA ALA A 235 -3.42 7.23 10.54
C ALA A 235 -4.89 6.99 10.95
N MET A 236 -5.66 8.07 11.12
CA MET A 236 -7.09 7.98 11.42
C MET A 236 -7.91 7.37 10.28
N GLY A 237 -7.55 7.64 9.03
CA GLY A 237 -8.28 7.13 7.86
C GLY A 237 -8.12 5.63 7.65
N PHE A 238 -7.02 5.03 8.12
CA PHE A 238 -6.69 3.63 7.84
C PHE A 238 -7.76 2.62 8.32
N PRO A 239 -8.26 2.66 9.57
CA PRO A 239 -9.32 1.76 10.01
C PRO A 239 -10.62 1.86 9.19
N PHE A 240 -10.94 3.04 8.66
CA PHE A 240 -12.12 3.21 7.80
C PHE A 240 -11.95 2.52 6.44
N LEU A 241 -10.72 2.23 6.02
CA LEU A 241 -10.41 1.63 4.72
C LEU A 241 -10.28 0.10 4.79
N VAL A 242 -9.75 -0.43 5.89
CA VAL A 242 -9.50 -1.88 6.05
C VAL A 242 -10.58 -2.56 6.90
N GLY A 243 -11.14 -1.86 7.88
CA GLY A 243 -12.21 -2.36 8.74
C GLY A 243 -11.97 -2.07 10.21
N ALA A 244 -13.05 -2.06 10.99
CA ALA A 244 -13.03 -1.74 12.41
C ALA A 244 -12.20 -2.75 13.24
N SER A 245 -12.12 -4.01 12.82
CA SER A 245 -11.33 -5.04 13.50
C SER A 245 -9.85 -4.64 13.61
N PHE A 246 -9.27 -4.10 12.53
CA PHE A 246 -7.89 -3.61 12.54
C PHE A 246 -7.70 -2.47 13.55
N ALA A 247 -8.70 -1.61 13.74
CA ALA A 247 -8.64 -0.55 14.74
C ALA A 247 -8.54 -1.12 16.17
N ILE A 248 -9.33 -2.17 16.44
CA ILE A 248 -9.35 -2.86 17.73
C ILE A 248 -8.01 -3.55 17.96
N ASP A 249 -7.48 -4.26 16.96
CA ASP A 249 -6.21 -4.97 17.06
C ASP A 249 -5.04 -4.00 17.29
N MET A 250 -4.99 -2.88 16.55
CA MET A 250 -3.98 -1.83 16.76
C MET A 250 -4.09 -1.19 18.15
N CYS A 251 -5.31 -0.97 18.65
CA CYS A 251 -5.55 -0.42 19.98
C CYS A 251 -5.05 -1.39 21.07
N ALA A 252 -5.41 -2.67 20.97
CA ALA A 252 -4.97 -3.71 21.89
C ALA A 252 -3.45 -3.87 21.86
N GLY A 253 -2.84 -3.95 20.69
CA GLY A 253 -1.38 -4.03 20.52
C GLY A 253 -0.66 -2.81 21.12
N SER A 254 -1.17 -1.61 20.85
CA SER A 254 -0.61 -0.36 21.40
C SER A 254 -0.71 -0.30 22.92
N LEU A 255 -1.81 -0.79 23.50
CA LEU A 255 -1.98 -0.87 24.95
C LEU A 255 -0.99 -1.85 25.59
N ILE A 256 -0.77 -3.02 24.98
CA ILE A 256 0.21 -4.00 25.45
C ILE A 256 1.62 -3.39 25.42
N VAL A 257 2.01 -2.75 24.31
CA VAL A 257 3.31 -2.07 24.18
C VAL A 257 3.45 -0.94 25.20
N TYR A 258 2.39 -0.16 25.44
CA TYR A 258 2.39 0.91 26.42
C TYR A 258 2.62 0.38 27.85
N ILE A 259 1.91 -0.67 28.24
CA ILE A 259 2.08 -1.32 29.56
C ILE A 259 3.49 -1.88 29.69
N TRP A 260 4.03 -2.52 28.65
CA TRP A 260 5.39 -3.05 28.67
C TRP A 260 6.43 -1.94 28.86
N HIS A 261 6.30 -0.82 28.13
CA HIS A 261 7.18 0.34 28.31
C HIS A 261 7.06 1.00 29.68
N ARG A 262 5.93 0.86 30.38
CA ARG A 262 5.76 1.31 31.77
C ARG A 262 6.48 0.41 32.77
N ILE A 263 6.61 -0.89 32.48
CA ILE A 263 7.27 -1.86 33.35
C ILE A 263 8.78 -1.86 33.12
N ASP A 264 9.24 -2.00 31.87
CA ASP A 264 10.66 -2.07 31.54
C ASP A 264 10.94 -1.48 30.15
N ARG A 265 11.45 -0.23 30.12
CA ARG A 265 11.76 0.47 28.87
C ARG A 265 12.91 -0.17 28.08
N SER A 266 13.89 -0.74 28.78
CA SER A 266 15.11 -1.26 28.14
C SER A 266 14.79 -2.55 27.39
N LYS A 267 14.09 -3.49 28.04
CA LYS A 267 13.67 -4.74 27.38
C LYS A 267 12.60 -4.53 26.32
N ALA A 268 11.64 -3.63 26.55
CA ALA A 268 10.55 -3.39 25.60
C ALA A 268 11.07 -2.98 24.21
N THR A 269 12.10 -2.12 24.16
CA THR A 269 12.64 -1.61 22.89
C THR A 269 13.16 -2.72 21.97
N HIS A 270 13.72 -3.80 22.52
CA HIS A 270 14.23 -4.93 21.74
C HIS A 270 13.23 -6.08 21.58
N MET A 271 12.38 -6.31 22.59
CA MET A 271 11.44 -7.42 22.59
C MET A 271 10.17 -7.16 21.79
N VAL A 272 9.71 -5.91 21.68
CA VAL A 272 8.48 -5.57 20.93
C VAL A 272 8.58 -6.00 19.46
N PRO A 273 9.64 -5.66 18.70
CA PRO A 273 9.78 -6.13 17.32
C PRO A 273 9.84 -7.67 17.22
N ALA A 274 10.52 -8.33 18.16
CA ALA A 274 10.64 -9.78 18.18
C ALA A 274 9.28 -10.47 18.39
N VAL A 275 8.50 -10.02 19.38
CA VAL A 275 7.16 -10.56 19.66
C VAL A 275 6.19 -10.27 18.51
N ALA A 276 6.21 -9.05 17.96
CA ALA A 276 5.39 -8.69 16.80
C ALA A 276 5.72 -9.59 15.59
N SER A 277 7.00 -9.80 15.29
CA SER A 277 7.43 -10.71 14.22
C SER A 277 6.99 -12.16 14.46
N GLY A 278 6.99 -12.60 15.72
CA GLY A 278 6.48 -13.91 16.13
C GLY A 278 4.99 -14.08 15.87
N PHE A 279 4.17 -13.07 16.17
CA PHE A 279 2.73 -13.11 15.88
C PHE A 279 2.45 -13.13 14.37
N ILE A 280 3.15 -12.31 13.58
CA ILE A 280 3.01 -12.30 12.12
C ILE A 280 3.42 -13.66 11.52
N CYS A 281 4.55 -14.22 11.98
CA CYS A 281 5.02 -15.54 11.55
C CYS A 281 4.03 -16.65 11.96
N GLY A 282 3.50 -16.58 13.19
CA GLY A 282 2.53 -17.54 13.71
C GLY A 282 1.23 -17.58 12.90
N ASP A 283 0.71 -16.41 12.52
CA ASP A 283 -0.46 -16.30 11.63
C ASP A 283 -0.15 -16.89 10.24
N GLY A 284 1.00 -16.54 9.66
CA GLY A 284 1.47 -17.09 8.39
C GLY A 284 1.65 -18.62 8.39
N LEU A 285 2.14 -19.19 9.49
CA LEU A 285 2.30 -20.64 9.66
C LEU A 285 0.95 -21.36 9.65
N TRP A 286 -0.13 -20.75 10.12
CA TRP A 286 -1.45 -21.35 10.13
C TRP A 286 -2.08 -21.48 8.73
N ILE A 287 -1.66 -20.64 7.78
CA ILE A 287 -2.11 -20.69 6.38
C ILE A 287 -1.68 -22.02 5.72
N PHE A 288 -0.53 -22.58 6.09
CA PHE A 288 -0.02 -23.81 5.48
C PHE A 288 -0.89 -25.05 5.79
N PRO A 289 -1.19 -25.39 7.06
CA PRO A 289 -2.17 -26.43 7.38
C PRO A 289 -3.54 -26.16 6.77
N ALA A 290 -4.04 -24.92 6.82
CA ALA A 290 -5.32 -24.57 6.23
C ALA A 290 -5.36 -24.85 4.72
N SER A 291 -4.26 -24.52 4.02
CA SER A 291 -4.11 -24.80 2.59
C SER A 291 -4.04 -26.31 2.30
N LEU A 292 -3.36 -27.09 3.14
CA LEU A 292 -3.29 -28.54 3.02
C LEU A 292 -4.66 -29.20 3.24
N LEU A 293 -5.42 -28.74 4.24
CA LEU A 293 -6.79 -29.18 4.50
C LEU A 293 -7.73 -28.85 3.34
N ALA A 294 -7.59 -27.65 2.76
CA ALA A 294 -8.34 -27.22 1.57
C ALA A 294 -7.99 -28.08 0.34
N LEU A 295 -6.71 -28.39 0.11
CA LEU A 295 -6.25 -29.28 -0.96
C LEU A 295 -6.77 -30.72 -0.78
N ALA A 296 -6.83 -31.20 0.46
CA ALA A 296 -7.40 -32.50 0.80
C ALA A 296 -8.94 -32.54 0.71
N LYS A 297 -9.60 -31.43 0.33
CA LYS A 297 -11.05 -31.27 0.26
C LYS A 297 -11.78 -31.65 1.56
N ILE A 298 -11.10 -31.48 2.70
CA ILE A 298 -11.68 -31.77 4.01
C ILE A 298 -12.68 -30.65 4.32
N THR A 299 -13.95 -31.00 4.40
CA THR A 299 -14.99 -30.08 4.82
C THR A 299 -14.79 -29.71 6.28
N PRO A 300 -14.77 -28.42 6.66
CA PRO A 300 -14.62 -28.03 8.05
C PRO A 300 -15.76 -28.67 8.88
N PRO A 301 -15.45 -29.31 10.02
CA PRO A 301 -16.43 -30.05 10.81
C PRO A 301 -17.50 -29.15 11.45
N MET A 302 -17.26 -27.82 11.48
CA MET A 302 -18.22 -26.82 11.94
C MET A 302 -18.27 -25.66 10.96
N CYS A 303 -19.44 -25.42 10.36
CA CYS A 303 -19.76 -24.14 9.72
C CYS A 303 -20.07 -23.12 10.81
N MET A 304 -19.12 -22.23 11.14
CA MET A 304 -19.44 -21.03 11.92
C MET A 304 -20.05 -19.99 10.97
N ALA A 305 -21.38 -19.96 10.92
CA ALA A 305 -22.10 -18.84 10.34
C ALA A 305 -22.14 -17.71 11.38
N PHE A 306 -21.39 -16.63 11.15
CA PHE A 306 -21.61 -15.39 11.87
C PHE A 306 -22.90 -14.78 11.33
N ALA A 307 -24.02 -15.09 11.97
CA ALA A 307 -25.28 -14.42 11.68
C ALA A 307 -25.09 -12.91 11.88
N SER A 308 -25.45 -12.10 10.87
CA SER A 308 -25.60 -10.67 11.10
C SER A 308 -26.76 -10.49 12.07
N THR A 309 -26.48 -10.07 13.29
CA THR A 309 -27.50 -9.58 14.20
C THR A 309 -28.02 -8.25 13.65
N HIS A 310 -29.08 -8.38 12.85
CA HIS A 310 -29.96 -7.35 12.29
C HIS A 310 -29.41 -6.45 11.17
#